data_AF-A0A0C1JK01-F1
#
_entry.id   AF-A0A0C1JK01-F1
#
_cell.length_a   1.000
_cell.length_b   1.000
_cell.length_c   1.000
_cell.angle_alpha   90.00
_cell.angle_beta   90.00
_cell.angle_gamma   90.00
#
_symmetry.space_group_name_H-M   'P 1'
#
loop_
_entity.id
_entity.type
_entity.pdbx_description
1 polymer ?
#
loop_
_entity_poly.entity_id
_entity_poly.type
_entity_poly.pdbx_seq_one_letter_code
_entity_poly.pdbx_strand_id
1 'polypeptide(L)'
;MSKIFKTATAFRKSLESRLMNISQTTNIDLQRLRRKVAFERLLARFFVNGSNTWVLKGGYALEMRFAHARATKDIDLTLPLQLYASSESE
;
A
#
# COMPACT_ATOMS: atom_id res chain seq x y z
N MET A 1 14.55 -11.71 14.45
CA MET A 1 14.50 -10.59 15.42
C MET A 1 13.89 -9.36 14.75
N SER A 2 12.90 -8.72 15.39
CA SER A 2 12.39 -7.41 14.94
C SER A 2 13.46 -6.35 15.20
N LYS A 3 13.80 -5.55 14.18
CA LYS A 3 14.80 -4.48 14.32
C LYS A 3 14.10 -3.25 14.88
N ILE A 4 14.42 -2.85 16.11
CA ILE A 4 13.88 -1.64 16.75
C ILE A 4 14.76 -0.45 16.38
N PHE A 5 14.15 0.63 15.89
CA PHE A 5 14.84 1.86 15.53
C PHE A 5 14.56 2.93 16.58
N LYS A 6 15.61 3.61 17.06
CA LYS A 6 15.50 4.68 18.07
C LYS A 6 14.81 5.94 17.53
N THR A 7 14.82 6.17 16.21
CA THR A 7 14.23 7.36 15.59
C THR A 7 13.57 7.01 14.26
N ALA A 8 12.59 7.82 13.86
CA ALA A 8 11.94 7.72 12.54
C ALA A 8 12.96 7.87 11.40
N THR A 9 13.96 8.75 11.56
CA THR A 9 15.04 8.93 10.58
C THR A 9 15.90 7.67 10.42
N ALA A 10 16.23 6.99 11.53
CA ALA A 10 16.99 5.74 11.48
C ALA A 10 16.18 4.62 10.79
N PHE A 11 14.87 4.54 11.08
CA PHE A 11 13.96 3.65 10.36
C PHE A 11 13.93 3.94 8.86
N ARG A 12 13.72 5.22 8.48
CA ARG A 12 13.67 5.65 7.07
C ARG A 12 14.95 5.30 6.33
N LYS A 13 16.12 5.59 6.90
CA LYS A 13 17.42 5.22 6.32
C LYS A 13 17.52 3.71 6.08
N SER A 14 17.17 2.89 7.08
CA SER A 14 17.24 1.44 6.92
C SER A 14 16.22 0.90 5.93
N LEU A 15 15.03 1.50 5.81
CA LEU A 15 14.03 1.14 4.81
C LEU A 15 14.56 1.46 3.41
N GLU A 16 15.03 2.68 3.18
CA GLU A 16 15.57 3.11 1.89
C GLU A 16 16.75 2.26 1.42
N SER A 17 17.70 1.94 2.31
CA SER A 17 18.81 1.03 1.96
C SER A 17 18.31 -0.34 1.50
N ARG A 18 17.26 -0.87 2.13
CA ARG A 18 16.70 -2.17 1.75
C ARG A 18 15.95 -2.10 0.41
N LEU A 19 15.21 -1.02 0.16
CA LEU A 19 14.55 -0.80 -1.12
C LEU A 19 15.56 -0.62 -2.27
N MET A 20 16.67 0.08 -2.02
CA MET A 20 17.75 0.23 -2.99
C MET A 20 18.35 -1.13 -3.36
N ASN A 21 18.67 -1.97 -2.36
CA ASN A 21 19.20 -3.30 -2.60
C ASN A 21 18.22 -4.19 -3.40
N ILE A 22 16.92 -4.13 -3.10
CA ILE A 22 15.89 -4.87 -3.85
C ILE A 22 15.84 -4.35 -5.29
N SER A 23 15.83 -3.03 -5.49
CA SER A 23 15.80 -2.41 -6.82
C SER A 23 16.96 -2.91 -7.68
N GLN A 24 18.18 -2.90 -7.15
CA GLN A 24 19.38 -3.35 -7.86
C GLN A 24 19.36 -4.86 -8.16
N THR A 25 18.95 -5.69 -7.21
CA THR A 25 18.99 -7.16 -7.35
C THR A 25 17.87 -7.72 -8.23
N THR A 26 16.74 -7.02 -8.32
CA THR A 26 15.55 -7.46 -9.07
C THR A 26 15.30 -6.67 -10.34
N ASN A 27 16.10 -5.64 -10.61
CA ASN A 27 15.92 -4.69 -11.70
C ASN A 27 14.52 -4.02 -11.71
N ILE A 28 13.91 -3.87 -10.52
CA ILE A 28 12.65 -3.15 -10.35
C ILE A 28 12.94 -1.69 -10.05
N ASP A 29 12.22 -0.78 -10.68
CA ASP A 29 12.31 0.66 -10.42
C ASP A 29 12.14 0.98 -8.91
N LEU A 30 13.08 1.75 -8.35
CA LEU A 30 13.08 2.12 -6.94
C LEU A 30 11.82 2.89 -6.54
N GLN A 31 11.31 3.76 -7.43
CA GLN A 31 10.10 4.53 -7.12
C GLN A 31 8.86 3.63 -7.05
N ARG A 32 8.80 2.58 -7.87
CA ARG A 32 7.75 1.54 -7.77
C ARG A 32 7.80 0.84 -6.41
N LEU A 33 8.99 0.47 -5.93
CA LEU A 33 9.16 -0.15 -4.60
C LEU A 33 8.75 0.80 -3.46
N ARG A 34 9.13 2.08 -3.55
CA ARG A 34 8.70 3.10 -2.57
C ARG A 34 7.18 3.26 -2.54
N ARG A 35 6.53 3.35 -3.70
CA ARG A 35 5.06 3.41 -3.79
C ARG A 35 4.41 2.17 -3.22
N LYS A 36 4.94 0.99 -3.52
CA LYS A 36 4.45 -0.27 -2.95
C LYS A 36 4.43 -0.23 -1.42
N VAL A 37 5.53 0.19 -0.78
CA VAL A 37 5.57 0.33 0.69
C VAL A 37 4.52 1.33 1.18
N ALA A 38 4.42 2.50 0.56
CA ALA A 38 3.47 3.53 0.98
C ALA A 38 2.02 3.03 0.87
N PHE A 39 1.65 2.43 -0.26
CA PHE A 39 0.31 1.93 -0.52
C PHE A 39 -0.04 0.75 0.37
N GLU A 40 0.83 -0.26 0.52
CA GLU A 40 0.56 -1.40 1.40
C GLU A 40 0.45 -1.00 2.88
N ARG A 41 1.17 0.05 3.32
CA ARG A 41 1.01 0.58 4.68
C ARG A 41 -0.24 1.42 4.85
N LEU A 42 -0.67 2.15 3.82
CA LEU A 42 -1.97 2.82 3.84
C LEU A 42 -3.11 1.81 3.92
N LEU A 43 -3.10 0.80 3.04
CA LEU A 43 -4.11 -0.25 3.00
C LEU A 43 -4.17 -1.03 4.30
N ALA A 44 -3.02 -1.40 4.87
CA ALA A 44 -3.00 -2.10 6.16
C ALA A 44 -3.64 -1.29 7.29
N ARG A 45 -3.53 0.06 7.27
CA ARG A 45 -4.24 0.92 8.23
C ARG A 45 -5.72 1.01 7.94
N PHE A 46 -6.10 1.11 6.66
CA PHE A 46 -7.50 1.20 6.25
C PHE A 46 -8.26 -0.09 6.60
N PHE A 47 -7.65 -1.25 6.39
CA PHE A 47 -8.32 -2.55 6.50
C PHE A 47 -8.08 -3.27 7.84
N VAL A 48 -7.42 -2.63 8.81
CA VAL A 48 -7.02 -3.28 10.07
C VAL A 48 -8.19 -3.87 10.86
N ASN A 49 -9.36 -3.22 10.87
CA ASN A 49 -10.49 -3.60 11.72
C ASN A 49 -11.57 -4.42 10.99
N GLY A 50 -11.38 -4.77 9.71
CA GLY A 50 -12.33 -5.60 8.94
C GLY A 50 -13.71 -5.01 8.67
N SER A 51 -14.14 -3.99 9.42
CA SER A 51 -15.42 -3.26 9.25
C SER A 51 -15.36 -2.17 8.19
N ASN A 52 -14.30 -2.14 7.38
CA ASN A 52 -14.10 -1.09 6.40
C ASN A 52 -14.95 -1.34 5.14
N THR A 53 -15.80 -0.37 4.82
CA THR A 53 -16.66 -0.33 3.62
C THR A 53 -15.91 0.05 2.34
N TRP A 54 -14.70 0.57 2.44
CA TRP A 54 -13.84 0.91 1.31
C TRP A 54 -13.40 -0.35 0.56
N VAL A 55 -13.42 -0.31 -0.77
CA VAL A 55 -12.93 -1.37 -1.66
C VAL A 55 -11.80 -0.84 -2.51
N LEU A 56 -10.67 -1.55 -2.53
CA LEU A 56 -9.54 -1.25 -3.41
C LEU A 56 -9.85 -1.69 -4.85
N LYS A 57 -9.63 -0.77 -5.80
CA LYS A 57 -9.84 -0.99 -7.23
C LYS A 57 -8.67 -0.44 -8.05
N GLY A 58 -8.87 -0.39 -9.37
CA GLY A 58 -7.96 0.29 -10.28
C GLY A 58 -6.61 -0.42 -10.47
N GLY A 59 -5.61 0.34 -10.89
CA GLY A 59 -4.32 -0.20 -11.31
C GLY A 59 -3.57 -0.90 -10.18
N TYR A 60 -3.64 -0.37 -8.96
CA TYR A 60 -2.91 -0.95 -7.83
C TYR A 60 -3.52 -2.27 -7.35
N ALA A 61 -4.85 -2.43 -7.44
CA ALA A 61 -5.49 -3.72 -7.19
C ALA A 61 -4.96 -4.81 -8.14
N LEU A 62 -4.72 -4.46 -9.41
CA LEU A 62 -4.14 -5.37 -10.39
C LEU A 62 -2.67 -5.68 -10.08
N GLU A 63 -1.88 -4.69 -9.64
CA GLU A 63 -0.49 -4.91 -9.21
C GLU A 63 -0.36 -5.88 -8.04
N MET A 64 -1.34 -5.90 -7.12
CA MET A 64 -1.34 -6.89 -6.03
C MET A 64 -1.77 -8.28 -6.48
N ARG A 65 -2.60 -8.38 -7.52
CA ARG A 65 -3.17 -9.65 -7.99
C ARG A 65 -2.31 -10.35 -9.04
N PHE A 66 -1.60 -9.60 -9.88
CA PHE A 66 -0.86 -10.15 -11.01
C PHE A 66 0.62 -9.79 -10.94
N ALA A 67 1.48 -10.79 -11.19
CA ALA A 67 2.93 -10.61 -11.20
C ALA A 67 3.43 -9.60 -12.27
N HIS A 68 2.71 -9.47 -13.39
CA HIS A 68 3.11 -8.67 -14.55
C HIS A 68 2.21 -7.46 -14.83
N ALA A 69 1.61 -6.86 -13.80
CA ALA A 69 0.82 -5.64 -13.98
C ALA A 69 1.71 -4.41 -14.25
N ARG A 70 1.19 -3.48 -15.07
CA ARG A 70 1.79 -2.14 -15.28
C ARG A 70 1.85 -1.39 -13.95
N ALA A 71 2.95 -0.68 -13.71
CA ALA A 71 3.08 0.20 -12.57
C ALA A 71 2.05 1.35 -12.62
N THR A 72 1.40 1.63 -11.50
CA THR A 72 0.55 2.81 -11.28
C THR A 72 1.20 3.79 -10.30
N LYS A 73 0.77 5.04 -10.40
CA LYS A 73 1.11 6.11 -9.45
C LYS A 73 -0.03 6.42 -8.49
N ASP A 74 -1.22 5.86 -8.76
CA ASP A 74 -2.46 6.18 -8.07
C ASP A 74 -2.96 4.98 -7.26
N ILE A 75 -3.73 5.27 -6.20
CA ILE A 75 -4.44 4.30 -5.38
C ILE A 75 -5.94 4.62 -5.43
N ASP A 76 -6.72 3.71 -6.00
CA ASP A 76 -8.15 3.93 -6.21
C ASP A 76 -8.97 3.18 -5.15
N LEU A 77 -9.72 3.93 -4.34
CA LEU A 77 -10.65 3.37 -3.36
C LEU A 77 -12.08 3.78 -3.71
N THR A 78 -13.05 2.92 -3.40
CA THR A 78 -14.46 3.21 -3.64
C THR A 78 -15.29 2.77 -2.45
N LEU A 79 -16.36 3.51 -2.14
CA LEU A 79 -17.40 3.09 -1.21
C LEU A 79 -18.58 2.54 -2.01
N PRO A 80 -19.01 1.28 -1.79
CA PRO A 80 -20.20 0.73 -2.43
C PRO A 80 -21.47 1.44 -1.95
N LEU A 81 -22.33 1.84 -2.89
CA LEU A 81 -23.54 2.62 -2.61
C LEU A 81 -24.54 1.90 -1.67
N GLN A 82 -24.55 0.57 -1.67
CA GLN A 82 -25.44 -0.23 -0.80
C GLN A 82 -25.27 0.05 0.71
N LEU A 83 -24.11 0.58 1.11
CA LEU A 83 -23.79 0.87 2.52
C LEU A 83 -24.05 2.33 2.90
N TYR A 84 -24.29 3.21 1.92
CA TYR A 84 -24.68 4.61 2.15
C TYR A 84 -26.17 4.73 2.53
N ALA A 85 -27.03 3.90 1.95
CA ALA A 85 -28.47 3.95 2.19
C ALA A 85 -28.88 3.52 3.61
N SER A 86 -28.03 2.74 4.31
CA SER A 86 -28.29 2.24 5.67
C SER A 86 -27.85 3.21 6.77
N SER A 87 -27.04 4.23 6.44
CA SER A 87 -26.48 5.20 7.40
C SER A 87 -27.19 6.54 7.44
N GLU A 88 -28.13 6.80 6.52
CA GLU A 88 -28.98 8.02 6.51
C GLU A 88 -30.38 7.77 7.12
N SER A 89 -30.63 6.57 7.65
CA SER A 89 -31.90 6.17 8.28
C SER A 89 -31.85 6.05 9.81
N GLU A 90 -30.83 6.61 10.46
CA GLU A 90 -30.79 6.90 11.91
C GLU A 90 -30.80 8.42 12.14
#